data_AF-A0A3B4XVW8-F1
#
_entry.id   AF-A0A3B4XVW8-F1
#
_cell.length_a   1.000
_cell.length_b   1.000
_cell.length_c   1.000
_cell.angle_alpha   90.00
_cell.angle_beta   90.00
_cell.angle_gamma   90.00
#
_symmetry.space_group_name_H-M   'P 1'
#
loop_
_entity.id
_entity.type
_entity.pdbx_description
1 polymer ?
#
loop_
_entity_poly.entity_id
_entity_poly.type
_entity_poly.pdbx_seq_one_letter_code
_entity_poly.pdbx_strand_id
1 'polypeptide(L)'
;MWQNSLSLKVHLLASGTLKQVLWSSLTERCSQVLDPGPCRDYVVKWYYDATANSCAQFWFGGCLGNGNQFETEKSCKETCVKA
;
A
#
# COMPACT_ATOMS: atom_id res chain seq x y z
N MET A 1 11.14 -29.90 9.15
CA MET A 1 10.25 -28.77 9.51
C MET A 1 11.13 -27.61 9.95
N TRP A 2 10.93 -26.45 9.32
CA TRP A 2 11.50 -25.13 9.60
C TRP A 2 13.02 -24.94 9.47
N GLN A 3 13.47 -24.49 8.29
CA GLN A 3 14.72 -23.73 8.18
C GLN A 3 14.41 -22.26 7.92
N ASN A 4 14.99 -21.43 8.78
CA ASN A 4 14.84 -20.00 8.87
C ASN A 4 15.48 -19.27 7.70
N SER A 5 14.64 -18.44 7.08
CA SER A 5 14.89 -17.18 6.36
C SER A 5 16.36 -16.76 6.18
N LEU A 6 16.85 -16.89 4.95
CA LEU A 6 17.91 -16.05 4.40
C LEU A 6 17.44 -15.39 3.10
N SER A 7 17.88 -14.15 2.97
CA SER A 7 17.65 -13.17 1.93
C SER A 7 17.90 -13.68 0.49
N LEU A 8 17.12 -13.12 -0.45
CA LEU A 8 17.47 -12.85 -1.86
C LEU A 8 17.95 -14.02 -2.76
N LYS A 9 17.06 -14.50 -3.65
CA LYS A 9 17.17 -14.41 -5.14
C LYS A 9 16.30 -15.44 -5.89
N VAL A 10 15.29 -14.91 -6.59
CA VAL A 10 14.99 -15.08 -8.03
C VAL A 10 14.77 -16.50 -8.61
N HIS A 11 13.50 -16.69 -9.02
CA HIS A 11 12.93 -17.51 -10.10
C HIS A 11 13.09 -19.04 -10.10
N LEU A 12 11.94 -19.74 -9.97
CA LEU A 12 11.58 -20.81 -10.90
C LEU A 12 10.04 -21.01 -10.96
N LEU A 13 9.47 -20.45 -12.03
CA LEU A 13 8.38 -20.96 -12.90
C LEU A 13 7.11 -21.56 -12.26
N ALA A 14 5.97 -20.86 -12.39
CA ALA A 14 4.78 -21.39 -13.10
C ALA A 14 3.58 -20.41 -13.03
N SER A 15 2.96 -20.18 -14.19
CA SER A 15 1.61 -19.63 -14.40
C SER A 15 1.40 -18.12 -14.14
N GLY A 16 1.62 -17.33 -15.20
CA GLY A 16 1.08 -15.98 -15.32
C GLY A 16 -0.45 -15.99 -15.22
N THR A 17 -0.97 -15.70 -14.03
CA THR A 17 -2.38 -15.38 -13.82
C THR A 17 -2.47 -13.95 -13.30
N LEU A 18 -3.46 -13.20 -13.80
CA LEU A 18 -3.76 -11.82 -13.38
C LEU A 18 -3.86 -11.68 -11.84
N LYS A 19 -4.19 -12.76 -11.13
CA LYS A 19 -4.31 -12.79 -9.67
C LYS A 19 -3.00 -12.51 -8.92
N GLN A 20 -1.84 -12.97 -9.42
CA GLN A 20 -0.57 -12.86 -8.68
C GLN A 20 0.00 -11.43 -8.74
N VAL A 21 -0.10 -10.78 -9.91
CA VAL A 21 0.41 -9.43 -10.15
C VAL A 21 -0.44 -8.36 -9.44
N LEU A 22 -1.75 -8.60 -9.33
CA LEU A 22 -2.67 -7.68 -8.65
C LEU A 22 -2.49 -7.69 -7.12
N TRP A 23 -2.22 -8.85 -6.51
CA TRP A 23 -1.96 -8.97 -5.06
C TRP A 23 -0.62 -8.33 -4.63
N SER A 24 0.42 -8.46 -5.44
CA SER A 24 1.73 -7.89 -5.12
C SER A 24 1.71 -6.36 -5.12
N SER A 25 1.07 -5.73 -6.10
CA SER A 25 0.95 -4.26 -6.19
C SER A 25 0.09 -3.65 -5.08
N LEU A 26 -0.95 -4.37 -4.62
CA LEU A 26 -1.75 -3.93 -3.47
C LEU A 26 -0.90 -3.88 -2.20
N THR A 27 -0.05 -4.87 -2.00
CA THR A 27 0.87 -4.94 -0.86
C THR A 27 1.93 -3.83 -0.93
N GLU A 28 2.39 -3.46 -2.13
CA GLU A 28 3.34 -2.36 -2.32
C GLU A 28 2.76 -1.02 -1.86
N ARG A 29 1.51 -0.69 -2.23
CA ARG A 29 0.87 0.58 -1.81
C ARG A 29 0.78 0.71 -0.29
N CYS A 30 0.45 -0.37 0.41
CA CYS A 30 0.33 -0.38 1.86
C CYS A 30 1.68 -0.30 2.60
N SER A 31 2.80 -0.42 1.89
CA SER A 31 4.16 -0.29 2.45
C SER A 31 4.78 1.08 2.22
N GLN A 32 4.16 1.93 1.39
CA GLN A 32 4.64 3.27 1.11
C GLN A 32 4.35 4.21 2.29
N VAL A 33 5.28 5.13 2.54
CA VAL A 33 5.09 6.19 3.53
C VAL A 33 4.00 7.16 3.09
N LEU A 34 3.39 7.89 4.03
CA LEU A 34 2.51 9.00 3.69
C LEU A 34 3.29 10.07 2.90
N ASP A 35 2.70 10.57 1.81
CA ASP A 35 3.29 11.63 0.98
C ASP A 35 2.21 12.64 0.56
N PRO A 36 2.21 13.87 1.13
CA PRO A 36 1.28 14.92 0.75
C PRO A 36 1.50 15.47 -0.66
N GLY A 37 2.67 15.26 -1.27
CA GLY A 37 3.09 15.97 -2.47
C GLY A 37 3.37 17.48 -2.22
N PRO A 38 3.90 18.21 -3.23
CA PRO A 38 4.33 19.60 -3.06
C PRO A 38 3.24 20.64 -3.35
N CYS A 39 2.12 20.24 -3.96
CA CYS A 39 1.02 21.16 -4.25
C CYS A 39 0.27 21.58 -2.97
N ARG A 40 -0.60 22.59 -3.09
CA ARG A 40 -1.32 23.22 -1.95
C ARG A 40 -2.84 23.24 -2.11
N ASP A 41 -3.37 22.40 -2.99
CA ASP A 41 -4.81 22.22 -3.20
C ASP A 41 -5.31 21.13 -2.26
N TYR A 42 -5.30 21.45 -0.97
CA TYR A 42 -5.48 20.47 0.09
C TYR A 42 -6.85 19.78 0.04
N VAL A 43 -6.81 18.45 -0.02
CA VAL A 43 -7.99 17.59 0.08
C VAL A 43 -7.74 16.50 1.11
N VAL A 44 -8.78 16.11 1.85
CA VAL A 44 -8.70 15.01 2.80
C VAL A 44 -8.68 13.69 2.04
N LYS A 45 -7.68 12.86 2.32
CA LYS A 45 -7.56 11.48 1.83
C LYS A 45 -7.28 10.55 2.99
N TRP A 46 -7.40 9.26 2.74
CA TRP A 46 -7.06 8.19 3.68
C TRP A 46 -5.74 7.56 3.30
N TYR A 47 -4.91 7.21 4.28
CA TYR A 47 -3.70 6.41 4.10
C TYR A 47 -3.67 5.30 5.14
N TYR A 48 -2.89 4.27 4.88
CA TYR A 48 -2.63 3.19 5.80
C TYR A 48 -1.39 3.51 6.65
N ASP A 49 -1.56 3.53 7.98
CA ASP A 49 -0.48 3.59 8.95
C ASP A 49 -0.11 2.17 9.37
N ALA A 50 1.03 1.69 8.87
CA ALA A 50 1.54 0.37 9.20
C ALA A 50 1.96 0.22 10.67
N THR A 51 2.27 1.32 11.37
CA THR A 51 2.64 1.32 12.79
C THR A 51 1.40 1.07 13.65
N ALA A 52 0.30 1.76 13.33
CA ALA A 52 -0.98 1.60 14.01
C ALA A 52 -1.82 0.43 13.46
N ASN A 53 -1.37 -0.21 12.36
CA ASN A 53 -2.13 -1.21 11.61
C ASN A 53 -3.57 -0.74 11.32
N SER A 54 -3.72 0.53 10.95
CA SER A 54 -5.03 1.18 10.77
C SER A 54 -5.02 2.23 9.67
N CYS A 55 -6.19 2.65 9.23
CA CYS A 55 -6.34 3.70 8.23
C CYS A 55 -6.65 5.03 8.91
N ALA A 56 -5.93 6.07 8.54
CA ALA A 56 -6.07 7.41 9.08
C ALA A 56 -6.22 8.45 7.96
N GLN A 57 -6.72 9.63 8.31
CA GLN A 57 -6.86 10.74 7.36
C GLN A 57 -5.58 11.57 7.29
N PHE A 58 -5.31 12.13 6.12
CA PHE A 58 -4.25 13.13 5.92
C PHE A 58 -4.65 14.16 4.86
N TRP A 59 -3.90 15.27 4.84
CA TRP A 59 -4.03 16.30 3.83
C TRP A 59 -3.14 15.99 2.63
N PHE A 60 -3.76 15.66 1.51
CA PHE A 60 -3.07 15.54 0.23
C PHE A 60 -3.04 16.89 -0.46
N GLY A 61 -1.88 17.32 -0.95
CA GLY A 61 -1.65 18.61 -1.59
C GLY A 61 -2.26 18.77 -2.99
N GLY A 62 -2.87 17.71 -3.53
CA GLY A 62 -3.57 17.76 -4.82
C GLY A 62 -2.73 17.38 -6.04
N CYS A 63 -1.43 17.14 -5.88
CA CYS A 63 -0.58 16.62 -6.96
C CYS A 63 0.59 15.78 -6.43
N LEU A 64 1.12 14.93 -7.30
CA LEU A 64 2.19 13.96 -6.97
C LEU A 64 1.76 13.10 -5.77
N GLY A 65 2.69 12.67 -4.92
CA GLY A 65 2.42 11.70 -3.86
C GLY A 65 2.70 10.27 -4.29
N ASN A 66 2.09 9.31 -3.58
CA ASN A 66 2.24 7.89 -3.87
C ASN A 66 0.93 7.12 -3.73
N GLY A 67 1.00 5.78 -3.83
CA GLY A 67 -0.14 4.90 -3.85
C GLY A 67 -0.77 4.60 -2.49
N ASN A 68 -0.15 4.99 -1.37
CA ASN A 68 -0.74 4.90 -0.04
C ASN A 68 -1.76 6.04 0.18
N GLN A 69 -2.74 6.13 -0.72
CA GLN A 69 -3.74 7.18 -0.74
C GLN A 69 -5.06 6.61 -1.26
N PHE A 70 -6.13 6.85 -0.52
CA PHE A 70 -7.46 6.30 -0.75
C PHE A 70 -8.54 7.37 -0.54
N GLU A 71 -9.64 7.26 -1.29
CA GLU A 71 -10.79 8.18 -1.16
C GLU A 71 -11.61 7.93 0.10
N THR A 72 -11.66 6.68 0.55
CA THR A 72 -12.50 6.27 1.69
C THR A 72 -11.72 5.40 2.66
N GLU A 73 -12.12 5.45 3.94
CA GLU A 73 -11.62 4.56 4.98
C GLU A 73 -11.83 3.09 4.60
N LYS A 74 -13.02 2.78 4.06
CA LYS A 74 -13.39 1.43 3.63
C LYS A 74 -12.42 0.89 2.58
N SER A 75 -12.15 1.66 1.52
CA SER A 75 -11.22 1.24 0.47
C SER A 75 -9.79 1.05 0.98
N CYS A 76 -9.36 1.88 1.94
CA CYS A 76 -8.06 1.71 2.59
C CYS A 76 -8.01 0.41 3.40
N LYS A 77 -9.03 0.16 4.23
CA LYS A 77 -9.12 -1.04 5.06
C LYS A 77 -9.18 -2.32 4.22
N GLU A 78 -10.03 -2.37 3.21
CA GLU A 78 -10.15 -3.51 2.30
C GLU A 78 -8.85 -3.77 1.52
N THR A 79 -8.04 -2.74 1.28
CA THR A 79 -6.77 -2.88 0.55
C THR A 79 -5.61 -3.28 1.46
N CYS A 80 -5.50 -2.67 2.64
CA CYS A 80 -4.28 -2.72 3.45
C CYS A 80 -4.44 -3.39 4.81
N VAL A 81 -5.62 -3.34 5.42
CA VAL A 81 -5.86 -3.99 6.70
C VAL A 81 -6.14 -5.46 6.44
N LYS A 82 -5.12 -6.29 6.65
CA LYS A 82 -5.27 -7.74 6.64
C LYS A 82 -6.07 -8.12 7.89
N ALA A 83 -7.14 -8.88 7.70
CA ALA A 83 -7.89 -9.52 8.78
C ALA A 83 -7.02 -10.56 9.51
#